data_AF-A0A849D8N9-F1
#
_entry.id   AF-A0A849D8N9-F1
#
_cell.length_a   1.000
_cell.length_b   1.000
_cell.length_c   1.000
_cell.angle_alpha   90.00
_cell.angle_beta   90.00
_cell.angle_gamma   90.00
#
_symmetry.space_group_name_H-M   'P 1'
#
loop_
_entity.id
_entity.type
_entity.pdbx_description
1 polymer ?
#
loop_
_entity_poly.entity_id
_entity_poly.type
_entity_poly.pdbx_seq_one_letter_code
_entity_poly.pdbx_strand_id
1 'polypeptide(L)'
;VLKEYLAYSFFELISPYYYKTRLVDIEFQEEKGERIKEHRLRGFFIEDSDKVEDRLKGKEVNRKVHPMQQDALNAIRNDLFQFMIGNTDYSTKQGHNEKLFYLDAKYICLPYDFDMSGLVNASYANVSNVQNLSKSISEVTQRAYKGYQRDRALVEQVRREYLDHEGEILKKLQEMKLEFESEQQYQAAEQFLAGFFNILKNDARFEKQVVKRARPN
;
A
#
# COMPACT_ATOMS: atom_id res chain seq x y z
N VAL A 1 -3.78 1.95 12.65
CA VAL A 1 -2.75 3.03 12.71
C VAL A 1 -1.34 2.51 12.45
N LEU A 2 -0.65 1.81 13.36
CA LEU A 2 0.77 1.45 13.16
C LEU A 2 1.03 0.64 11.88
N LYS A 3 0.22 -0.39 11.61
CA LYS A 3 0.35 -1.22 10.40
C LYS A 3 0.10 -0.44 9.10
N GLU A 4 -0.75 0.58 9.16
CA GLU A 4 -1.05 1.46 8.04
C GLU A 4 0.10 2.44 7.78
N TYR A 5 0.62 3.05 8.84
CA TYR A 5 1.86 3.84 8.78
C TYR A 5 3.03 3.03 8.20
N LEU A 6 3.17 1.77 8.61
CA LEU A 6 4.17 0.85 8.07
C LEU A 6 3.96 0.60 6.57
N ALA A 7 2.71 0.49 6.09
CA ALA A 7 2.45 0.34 4.66
C ALA A 7 3.00 1.53 3.85
N TYR A 8 2.80 2.77 4.31
CA TYR A 8 3.44 3.95 3.70
C TYR A 8 4.96 3.86 3.73
N SER A 9 5.52 3.48 4.88
CA SER A 9 6.98 3.33 5.05
C SER A 9 7.57 2.26 4.12
N PHE A 10 6.84 1.17 3.86
CA PHE A 10 7.28 0.13 2.92
C PHE A 10 7.22 0.62 1.47
N PHE A 11 6.21 1.41 1.11
CA PHE A 11 6.11 1.95 -0.24
C PHE A 11 7.24 2.93 -0.56
N GLU A 12 7.68 3.72 0.42
CA GLU A 12 8.86 4.59 0.31
C GLU A 12 10.14 3.83 -0.07
N LEU A 13 10.31 2.58 0.39
CA LEU A 13 11.46 1.75 0.03
C LEU A 13 11.42 1.28 -1.43
N ILE A 14 10.23 1.10 -1.99
CA ILE A 14 10.06 0.51 -3.33
C ILE A 14 9.96 1.57 -4.43
N SER A 15 9.35 2.72 -4.13
CA SER A 15 9.00 3.71 -5.12
C SER A 15 9.76 5.01 -4.90
N PRO A 16 10.35 5.61 -5.95
CA PRO A 16 10.93 6.96 -5.83
C PRO A 16 9.85 8.03 -5.62
N TYR A 17 8.58 7.69 -5.85
CA TYR A 17 7.43 8.57 -5.64
C TYR A 17 6.54 7.97 -4.55
N TYR A 18 6.38 8.69 -3.45
CA TYR A 18 5.71 8.22 -2.25
C TYR A 18 5.21 9.42 -1.44
N TYR A 19 4.34 9.21 -0.46
CA TYR A 19 4.02 10.23 0.56
C TYR A 19 4.98 10.10 1.74
N LYS A 20 5.57 11.20 2.19
CA LYS A 20 6.24 11.18 3.50
C LYS A 20 5.22 10.99 4.61
N THR A 21 5.56 10.19 5.61
CA THR A 21 4.73 10.03 6.80
C THR A 21 5.54 10.24 8.07
N ARG A 22 4.84 10.61 9.15
CA ARG A 22 5.46 10.81 10.47
C ARG A 22 4.54 10.27 11.55
N LEU A 23 4.99 9.25 12.27
CA LEU A 23 4.31 8.74 13.47
C LEU A 23 4.34 9.79 14.59
N VAL A 24 3.24 9.92 15.32
CA VAL A 24 3.10 10.85 16.44
C VAL A 24 2.32 10.21 17.59
N ASP A 25 2.72 10.54 18.82
CA ASP A 25 1.93 10.28 20.01
C ASP A 25 1.23 11.59 20.40
N ILE A 26 -0.09 11.52 20.51
CA ILE A 26 -0.98 12.66 20.77
C ILE A 26 -1.52 12.48 22.18
N GLU A 27 -1.23 13.45 23.04
CA GLU A 27 -1.85 13.56 24.36
C GLU A 27 -2.87 14.71 24.32
N PHE A 28 -4.09 14.47 24.79
CA PHE A 28 -5.09 15.52 24.91
C PHE A 28 -5.95 15.34 26.16
N GLN A 29 -6.51 16.44 26.61
CA GLN A 29 -7.37 16.53 27.79
C GLN A 29 -8.81 16.82 27.36
N GLU A 30 -9.74 15.99 27.82
CA GLU A 30 -11.17 16.18 27.64
C GLU A 30 -11.77 16.72 28.94
N GLU A 31 -12.34 17.92 28.90
CA GLU A 31 -13.14 18.46 30.00
C GLU A 31 -14.52 17.79 30.00
N LYS A 32 -14.80 17.01 31.05
CA LYS A 32 -16.09 16.32 31.25
C LYS A 32 -16.74 16.82 32.54
N GLY A 33 -17.36 17.99 32.46
CA GLY A 33 -17.86 18.71 33.62
C GLY A 33 -16.69 19.24 34.46
N GLU A 34 -16.66 18.92 35.75
CA GLU A 34 -15.58 19.32 36.67
C GLU A 34 -14.34 18.40 36.62
N ARG A 35 -14.36 17.33 35.79
CA ARG A 35 -13.27 16.36 35.69
C ARG A 35 -12.53 16.53 34.37
N ILE A 36 -11.20 16.48 34.43
CA ILE A 36 -10.33 16.38 33.26
C ILE A 36 -10.00 14.90 33.02
N LYS A 37 -10.24 14.41 31.81
CA LYS A 37 -9.83 13.07 31.39
C LYS A 37 -8.67 13.18 30.41
N GLU A 38 -7.55 12.55 30.75
CA GLU A 38 -6.38 12.47 29.88
C GLU A 38 -6.53 11.30 28.90
N HIS A 39 -6.17 11.54 27.65
CA HIS A 39 -6.17 10.56 26.59
C HIS A 39 -4.82 10.55 25.90
N ARG A 40 -4.32 9.35 25.58
CA ARG A 40 -3.14 9.14 24.76
C ARG A 40 -3.55 8.35 23.53
N LEU A 41 -3.27 8.89 22.36
CA LEU A 41 -3.56 8.28 21.07
C LEU A 41 -2.29 8.23 20.24
N ARG A 42 -2.14 7.15 19.49
CA ARG A 42 -1.12 7.07 18.44
C ARG A 42 -1.75 7.43 17.11
N GLY A 43 -1.10 8.31 16.37
CA GLY A 43 -1.49 8.75 15.04
C GLY A 43 -0.29 8.85 14.11
N PHE A 44 -0.51 9.22 12.86
CA PHE A 44 0.55 9.64 11.96
C PHE A 44 0.04 10.71 11.01
N PHE A 45 0.95 11.59 10.58
CA PHE A 45 0.68 12.53 9.51
C PHE A 45 1.11 11.95 8.17
N ILE A 46 0.36 12.30 7.12
CA ILE A 46 0.69 12.04 5.73
C ILE A 46 0.99 13.38 5.07
N GLU A 47 2.03 13.43 4.23
CA GLU A 47 2.40 14.61 3.46
C GLU A 47 1.22 15.09 2.60
N ASP A 48 0.95 16.40 2.64
CA ASP A 48 -0.07 17.02 1.82
C ASP A 48 0.31 16.92 0.33
N SER A 49 -0.69 16.76 -0.55
CA SER A 49 -0.49 16.62 -1.99
C SER A 49 0.20 17.83 -2.61
N ASP A 50 -0.09 19.04 -2.12
CA ASP A 50 0.61 20.26 -2.55
C ASP A 50 2.12 20.19 -2.25
N LYS A 51 2.50 19.56 -1.13
CA LYS A 51 3.92 19.36 -0.77
C LYS A 51 4.57 18.25 -1.58
N VAL A 52 3.81 17.22 -1.95
CA VAL A 52 4.26 16.22 -2.91
C VAL A 52 4.50 16.84 -4.28
N GLU A 53 3.62 17.72 -4.77
CA GLU A 53 3.83 18.46 -6.03
C GLU A 53 5.15 19.23 -6.00
N ASP A 54 5.38 20.03 -4.96
CA ASP A 54 6.59 20.82 -4.78
C ASP A 54 7.85 19.93 -4.77
N ARG A 55 7.81 18.82 -4.01
CA ARG A 55 8.95 17.90 -3.86
C ARG A 55 9.26 17.13 -5.13
N LEU A 56 8.23 16.64 -5.82
CA LEU A 56 8.37 15.86 -7.05
C LEU A 56 8.52 16.74 -8.29
N LYS A 57 8.39 18.07 -8.15
CA LYS A 57 8.33 19.03 -9.26
C LYS A 57 7.27 18.64 -10.29
N GLY A 58 6.16 18.11 -9.81
CA GLY A 58 5.05 17.60 -10.61
C GLY A 58 3.76 18.38 -10.37
N LYS A 59 2.68 17.94 -11.03
CA LYS A 59 1.33 18.47 -10.81
C LYS A 59 0.32 17.36 -10.60
N GLU A 60 -0.53 17.50 -9.59
CA GLU A 60 -1.65 16.61 -9.36
C GLU A 60 -2.62 16.69 -10.54
N VAL A 61 -3.11 15.53 -10.97
CA VAL A 61 -3.99 15.37 -12.12
C VAL A 61 -5.36 14.96 -11.61
N ASN A 62 -6.26 15.94 -11.57
CA ASN A 62 -7.66 15.76 -11.14
C ASN A 62 -8.56 15.25 -12.27
N ARG A 63 -8.09 14.28 -13.06
CA ARG A 63 -8.89 13.60 -14.09
C ARG A 63 -8.49 12.14 -14.21
N LYS A 64 -9.43 11.32 -14.68
CA LYS A 64 -9.15 9.92 -14.99
C LYS A 64 -8.17 9.82 -16.16
N VAL A 65 -7.15 9.01 -15.98
CA VAL A 65 -6.18 8.64 -17.00
C VAL A 65 -6.26 7.13 -17.16
N HIS A 66 -6.26 6.67 -18.41
CA HIS A 66 -6.32 5.25 -18.68
C HIS A 66 -5.12 4.56 -18.00
N PRO A 67 -5.26 3.44 -17.28
CA PRO A 67 -4.13 2.78 -16.61
C PRO A 67 -2.95 2.55 -17.57
N MET A 68 -3.24 2.14 -18.81
CA MET A 68 -2.21 1.96 -19.84
C MET A 68 -1.43 3.21 -20.26
N GLN A 69 -1.92 4.42 -19.96
CA GLN A 69 -1.23 5.69 -20.19
C GLN A 69 -0.34 6.12 -19.02
N GLN A 70 -0.42 5.45 -17.87
CA GLN A 70 0.47 5.67 -16.73
C GLN A 70 1.85 5.03 -16.97
N ASP A 71 2.88 5.56 -16.30
CA ASP A 71 4.23 5.00 -16.38
C ASP A 71 4.22 3.52 -15.98
N ALA A 72 4.78 2.67 -16.85
CA ALA A 72 4.65 1.23 -16.70
C ALA A 72 5.35 0.71 -15.44
N LEU A 73 6.55 1.20 -15.12
CA LEU A 73 7.30 0.73 -13.95
C LEU A 73 6.63 1.18 -12.65
N ASN A 74 6.22 2.46 -12.58
CA ASN A 74 5.46 2.96 -11.42
C ASN A 74 4.13 2.21 -11.24
N ALA A 75 3.38 1.95 -12.31
CA ALA A 75 2.13 1.19 -12.23
C ALA A 75 2.36 -0.24 -11.74
N ILE A 76 3.38 -0.95 -12.22
CA ILE A 76 3.70 -2.31 -11.77
C ILE A 76 4.12 -2.32 -10.30
N ARG A 77 4.94 -1.33 -9.87
CA ARG A 77 5.30 -1.16 -8.45
C ARG A 77 4.07 -0.96 -7.60
N ASN A 78 3.18 -0.05 -7.98
CA ASN A 78 1.93 0.15 -7.27
C ASN A 78 1.08 -1.13 -7.20
N ASP A 79 0.86 -1.82 -8.32
CA ASP A 79 0.03 -3.02 -8.36
C ASP A 79 0.60 -4.16 -7.50
N LEU A 80 1.93 -4.35 -7.50
CA LEU A 80 2.60 -5.31 -6.64
C LEU A 80 2.62 -4.89 -5.17
N PHE A 81 2.72 -3.59 -4.88
CA PHE A 81 2.61 -3.06 -3.51
C PHE A 81 1.22 -3.33 -2.93
N GLN A 82 0.17 -3.00 -3.68
CA GLN A 82 -1.21 -3.25 -3.25
C GLN A 82 -1.44 -4.75 -3.04
N PHE A 83 -0.85 -5.61 -3.88
CA PHE A 83 -0.86 -7.06 -3.67
C PHE A 83 -0.06 -7.49 -2.42
N MET A 84 1.09 -6.88 -2.15
CA MET A 84 1.91 -7.15 -0.96
C MET A 84 1.13 -6.93 0.33
N ILE A 85 0.46 -5.78 0.45
CA ILE A 85 -0.34 -5.43 1.63
C ILE A 85 -1.75 -6.04 1.59
N GLY A 86 -2.11 -6.75 0.53
CA GLY A 86 -3.44 -7.36 0.36
C GLY A 86 -4.55 -6.31 0.25
N ASN A 87 -4.27 -5.15 -0.31
CA ASN A 87 -5.27 -4.11 -0.52
C ASN A 87 -6.04 -4.40 -1.81
N THR A 88 -7.36 -4.53 -1.68
CA THR A 88 -8.27 -4.64 -2.82
C THR A 88 -9.18 -3.42 -2.97
N ASP A 89 -9.14 -2.49 -2.03
CA ASP A 89 -9.89 -1.24 -2.07
C ASP A 89 -9.12 -0.13 -2.77
N TYR A 90 -8.76 -0.37 -4.03
CA TYR A 90 -8.12 0.64 -4.89
C TYR A 90 -8.56 0.47 -6.35
N SER A 91 -8.41 1.50 -7.17
CA SER A 91 -8.64 1.36 -8.61
C SER A 91 -7.94 2.45 -9.43
N THR A 92 -6.82 2.11 -10.05
CA THR A 92 -6.10 2.93 -11.05
C THR A 92 -6.98 3.45 -12.18
N LYS A 93 -7.99 2.67 -12.60
CA LYS A 93 -8.96 3.09 -13.64
C LYS A 93 -9.98 4.12 -13.15
N GLN A 94 -10.30 4.10 -11.86
CA GLN A 94 -11.35 4.95 -11.29
C GLN A 94 -10.80 6.13 -10.49
N GLY A 95 -9.51 6.10 -10.14
CA GLY A 95 -8.90 7.05 -9.22
C GLY A 95 -9.39 6.85 -7.78
N HIS A 96 -9.57 5.60 -7.35
CA HIS A 96 -9.99 5.27 -5.98
C HIS A 96 -8.76 4.84 -5.16
N ASN A 97 -8.56 5.48 -4.00
CA ASN A 97 -7.42 5.28 -3.09
C ASN A 97 -6.05 5.39 -3.76
N GLU A 98 -5.99 6.27 -4.77
CA GLU A 98 -4.78 6.64 -5.49
C GLU A 98 -4.90 8.09 -5.97
N LYS A 99 -3.79 8.82 -5.92
CA LYS A 99 -3.66 10.12 -6.58
C LYS A 99 -2.74 10.01 -7.78
N LEU A 100 -2.97 10.85 -8.77
CA LEU A 100 -2.18 10.86 -10.01
C LEU A 100 -1.41 12.16 -10.11
N PHE A 101 -0.13 12.07 -10.46
CA PHE A 101 0.74 13.21 -10.69
C PHE A 101 1.30 13.16 -12.11
N TYR A 102 1.47 14.32 -12.73
CA TYR A 102 2.15 14.47 -14.00
C TYR A 102 3.50 15.13 -13.78
N LEU A 103 4.57 14.42 -14.10
CA LEU A 103 5.96 14.89 -14.04
C LEU A 103 6.78 14.15 -15.09
N ASP A 104 7.80 14.80 -15.65
CA ASP A 104 8.71 14.22 -16.66
C ASP A 104 7.98 13.51 -17.81
N ALA A 105 6.92 14.15 -18.31
CA ALA A 105 6.02 13.66 -19.36
C ALA A 105 5.30 12.34 -19.06
N LYS A 106 5.24 11.93 -17.79
CA LYS A 106 4.65 10.67 -17.32
C LYS A 106 3.53 10.92 -16.33
N TYR A 107 2.52 10.05 -16.35
CA TYR A 107 1.54 9.97 -15.26
C TYR A 107 2.00 8.95 -14.24
N ILE A 108 2.18 9.40 -13.01
CA ILE A 108 2.68 8.64 -11.86
C ILE A 108 1.54 8.48 -10.86
N CYS A 109 1.18 7.25 -10.51
CA CYS A 109 0.23 6.96 -9.46
C CYS A 109 0.93 6.85 -8.10
N LEU A 110 0.34 7.50 -7.09
CA LEU A 110 0.72 7.40 -5.69
C LEU A 110 -0.46 6.82 -4.90
N PRO A 111 -0.31 5.61 -4.35
CA PRO A 111 -1.35 5.00 -3.54
C PRO A 111 -1.45 5.67 -2.17
N TYR A 112 -2.66 5.72 -1.62
CA TYR A 112 -2.95 6.20 -0.27
C TYR A 112 -4.16 5.46 0.29
N ASP A 113 -4.45 5.60 1.58
CA ASP A 113 -5.60 5.00 2.27
C ASP A 113 -5.51 3.45 2.28
N PHE A 114 -4.83 2.93 3.31
CA PHE A 114 -4.48 1.49 3.41
C PHE A 114 -5.20 0.76 4.53
N ASP A 115 -6.15 1.41 5.19
CA ASP A 115 -6.89 0.91 6.34
C ASP A 115 -7.65 -0.41 6.04
N MET A 116 -8.15 -0.55 4.81
CA MET A 116 -8.90 -1.71 4.29
C MET A 116 -8.01 -2.85 3.76
N SER A 117 -6.69 -2.77 3.96
CA SER A 117 -5.74 -3.78 3.47
C SER A 117 -5.61 -4.98 4.41
N GLY A 118 -5.25 -6.15 3.85
CA GLY A 118 -5.00 -7.37 4.62
C GLY A 118 -3.85 -7.27 5.63
N LEU A 119 -2.85 -6.42 5.39
CA LEU A 119 -1.79 -6.14 6.36
C LEU A 119 -2.36 -5.40 7.58
N VAL A 120 -3.21 -4.40 7.35
CA VAL A 120 -3.84 -3.63 8.45
C VAL A 120 -4.87 -4.48 9.17
N ASN A 121 -5.68 -5.27 8.44
CA ASN A 121 -6.70 -6.16 9.00
C ASN A 121 -7.51 -5.48 10.12
N ALA A 122 -8.02 -4.29 9.84
CA ALA A 122 -8.83 -3.55 10.82
C ALA A 122 -10.12 -4.34 11.11
N SER A 123 -10.65 -4.22 12.32
CA SER A 123 -11.86 -4.95 12.73
C SER A 123 -13.11 -4.59 11.91
N TYR A 124 -13.11 -3.40 11.30
CA TYR A 124 -14.16 -2.92 10.40
C TYR A 124 -13.86 -3.20 8.91
N ALA A 125 -12.68 -3.73 8.59
CA ALA A 125 -12.27 -3.94 7.21
C ALA A 125 -13.11 -5.04 6.56
N ASN A 126 -13.50 -4.80 5.31
CA ASN A 126 -14.29 -5.72 4.51
C ASN A 126 -13.70 -5.81 3.10
N VAL A 127 -13.91 -6.95 2.41
CA VAL A 127 -13.49 -7.07 1.02
C VAL A 127 -14.23 -6.06 0.16
N SER A 128 -13.49 -5.23 -0.56
CA SER A 128 -14.06 -4.23 -1.45
C SER A 128 -14.87 -4.88 -2.57
N ASN A 129 -16.06 -4.34 -2.82
CA ASN A 129 -16.87 -4.69 -3.99
C ASN A 129 -16.38 -3.98 -5.27
N VAL A 130 -15.36 -3.11 -5.17
CA VAL A 130 -14.79 -2.41 -6.32
C VAL A 130 -14.34 -3.44 -7.36
N GLN A 131 -14.93 -3.35 -8.55
CA GLN A 131 -14.64 -4.24 -9.69
C GLN A 131 -14.98 -5.73 -9.46
N ASN A 132 -15.98 -6.03 -8.61
CA ASN A 132 -16.55 -7.38 -8.37
C ASN A 132 -15.60 -8.41 -7.73
N LEU A 133 -14.66 -7.96 -6.88
CA LEU A 133 -13.67 -8.83 -6.25
C LEU A 133 -14.19 -9.70 -5.13
N SER A 134 -15.29 -9.34 -4.47
CA SER A 134 -15.94 -10.15 -3.43
C SER A 134 -16.33 -11.56 -3.89
N LYS A 135 -16.39 -11.80 -5.21
CA LYS A 135 -16.60 -13.14 -5.76
C LYS A 135 -15.32 -14.01 -5.81
N SER A 136 -14.14 -13.41 -5.64
CA SER A 136 -12.84 -14.08 -5.76
C SER A 136 -12.13 -14.28 -4.43
N ILE A 137 -12.42 -13.43 -3.44
CA ILE A 137 -11.90 -13.51 -2.07
C ILE A 137 -13.02 -13.13 -1.09
N SER A 138 -12.99 -13.71 0.11
CA SER A 138 -13.98 -13.46 1.17
C SER A 138 -13.42 -12.66 2.35
N GLU A 139 -12.10 -12.61 2.50
CA GLU A 139 -11.40 -11.95 3.61
C GLU A 139 -10.36 -10.96 3.09
N VAL A 140 -10.16 -9.84 3.79
CA VAL A 140 -9.13 -8.84 3.41
C VAL A 140 -7.71 -9.39 3.48
N THR A 141 -7.49 -10.45 4.27
CA THR A 141 -6.22 -11.16 4.39
C THR A 141 -5.94 -12.09 3.20
N GLN A 142 -6.90 -12.31 2.30
CA GLN A 142 -6.68 -13.02 1.04
C GLN A 142 -6.23 -12.02 -0.03
N ARG A 143 -5.07 -12.29 -0.64
CA ARG A 143 -4.54 -11.41 -1.69
C ARG A 143 -5.23 -11.66 -3.03
N ALA A 144 -5.56 -10.57 -3.72
CA ALA A 144 -5.99 -10.60 -5.11
C ALA A 144 -5.21 -9.56 -5.91
N TYR A 145 -4.47 -10.00 -6.94
CA TYR A 145 -3.78 -9.09 -7.85
C TYR A 145 -4.80 -8.43 -8.78
N LYS A 146 -4.75 -7.10 -8.88
CA LYS A 146 -5.70 -6.30 -9.70
C LYS A 146 -5.02 -5.47 -10.80
N GLY A 147 -3.70 -5.63 -10.94
CA GLY A 147 -2.93 -4.89 -11.92
C GLY A 147 -3.31 -5.22 -13.36
N TYR A 148 -2.87 -4.36 -14.27
CA TYR A 148 -3.09 -4.53 -15.70
C TYR A 148 -1.95 -5.31 -16.36
N GLN A 149 -2.23 -5.95 -17.49
CA GLN A 149 -1.21 -6.59 -18.30
C GLN A 149 -0.17 -5.57 -18.77
N ARG A 150 1.10 -5.88 -18.53
CA ARG A 150 2.25 -5.08 -18.92
C ARG A 150 3.29 -5.97 -19.59
N ASP A 151 4.31 -5.33 -20.17
CA ASP A 151 5.47 -6.03 -20.70
C ASP A 151 6.06 -6.98 -19.64
N ARG A 152 6.30 -8.24 -20.02
CA ARG A 152 6.76 -9.27 -19.09
C ARG A 152 8.14 -8.95 -18.51
N ALA A 153 9.04 -8.37 -19.28
CA ALA A 153 10.37 -8.01 -18.81
C ALA A 153 10.30 -6.93 -17.73
N LEU A 154 9.39 -5.95 -17.87
CA LEU A 154 9.14 -4.93 -16.84
C LEU A 154 8.54 -5.54 -15.58
N VAL A 155 7.60 -6.47 -15.70
CA VAL A 155 7.01 -7.17 -14.54
C VAL A 155 8.07 -7.96 -13.77
N GLU A 156 8.94 -8.70 -14.48
CA GLU A 156 10.05 -9.43 -13.86
C GLU A 156 11.12 -8.50 -13.28
N GLN A 157 11.36 -7.34 -13.90
CA GLN A 157 12.23 -6.33 -13.33
C GLN A 157 11.72 -5.88 -11.97
N VAL A 158 10.46 -5.44 -11.88
CA VAL A 158 9.90 -4.98 -10.61
C VAL A 158 9.78 -6.12 -9.59
N ARG A 159 9.48 -7.35 -10.02
CA ARG A 159 9.52 -8.52 -9.14
C ARG A 159 10.88 -8.66 -8.44
N ARG A 160 11.99 -8.49 -9.18
CA ARG A 160 13.34 -8.53 -8.62
C ARG A 160 13.58 -7.36 -7.65
N GLU A 161 13.15 -6.15 -8.01
CA GLU A 161 13.26 -4.98 -7.12
C GLU A 161 12.60 -5.23 -5.75
N TYR A 162 11.42 -5.86 -5.71
CA TYR A 162 10.79 -6.26 -4.45
C TYR A 162 11.60 -7.30 -3.67
N LEU A 163 12.13 -8.32 -4.36
CA LEU A 163 12.94 -9.35 -3.73
C LEU A 163 14.22 -8.77 -3.13
N ASP A 164 14.83 -7.81 -3.80
CA ASP A 164 16.04 -7.12 -3.33
C ASP A 164 15.75 -6.27 -2.08
N HIS A 165 14.55 -5.68 -1.97
CA HIS A 165 14.12 -4.92 -0.80
C HIS A 165 13.46 -5.74 0.32
N GLU A 166 13.34 -7.06 0.20
CA GLU A 166 12.71 -7.92 1.22
C GLU A 166 13.36 -7.73 2.59
N GLY A 167 14.70 -7.74 2.64
CA GLY A 167 15.44 -7.59 3.89
C GLY A 167 15.20 -6.23 4.55
N GLU A 168 15.13 -5.15 3.76
CA GLU A 168 14.87 -3.80 4.25
C GLU A 168 13.46 -3.64 4.78
N ILE A 169 12.46 -4.21 4.09
CA ILE A 169 11.05 -4.20 4.52
C ILE A 169 10.89 -4.96 5.85
N LEU A 170 11.45 -6.16 5.96
CA LEU A 170 11.37 -6.95 7.19
C LEU A 170 12.12 -6.30 8.34
N LYS A 171 13.28 -5.69 8.07
CA LYS A 171 14.01 -4.89 9.07
C LYS A 171 13.18 -3.71 9.56
N LYS A 172 12.54 -2.96 8.66
CA LYS A 172 11.68 -1.83 9.02
C LYS A 172 10.50 -2.26 9.90
N LEU A 173 9.91 -3.43 9.62
CA LEU A 173 8.89 -4.03 10.49
C LEU A 173 9.46 -4.36 11.88
N GLN A 174 10.64 -5.01 11.91
CA GLN A 174 11.31 -5.42 13.15
C GLN A 174 11.66 -4.23 14.05
N GLU A 175 12.11 -3.11 13.48
CA GLU A 175 12.42 -1.87 14.22
C GLU A 175 11.19 -1.31 14.95
N MET A 176 9.98 -1.57 14.44
CA MET A 176 8.73 -1.13 15.05
C MET A 176 8.12 -2.18 16.00
N LYS A 177 8.79 -3.30 16.26
CA LYS A 177 8.23 -4.43 17.04
C LYS A 177 7.68 -4.00 18.41
N LEU A 178 8.41 -3.16 19.13
CA LEU A 178 8.01 -2.68 20.46
C LEU A 178 6.83 -1.71 20.43
N GLU A 179 6.48 -1.19 19.26
CA GLU A 179 5.36 -0.26 19.08
C GLU A 179 4.03 -0.98 18.80
N PHE A 180 4.06 -2.29 18.55
CA PHE A 180 2.86 -3.10 18.39
C PHE A 180 2.15 -3.30 19.74
N GLU A 181 0.82 -3.35 19.69
CA GLU A 181 -0.02 -3.59 20.88
C GLU A 181 0.21 -4.98 21.49
N SER A 182 0.64 -5.96 20.66
CA SER A 182 0.98 -7.30 21.13
C SER A 182 1.95 -8.01 20.19
N GLU A 183 2.67 -8.98 20.74
CA GLU A 183 3.54 -9.89 19.98
C GLU A 183 2.76 -10.63 18.88
N GLN A 184 1.49 -11.00 19.14
CA GLN A 184 0.66 -11.68 18.15
C GLN A 184 0.36 -10.79 16.94
N GLN A 185 0.11 -9.49 17.14
CA GLN A 185 -0.12 -8.57 16.03
C GLN A 185 1.16 -8.37 15.19
N TYR A 186 2.32 -8.27 15.84
CA TYR A 186 3.61 -8.21 15.15
C TYR A 186 3.84 -9.46 14.30
N GLN A 187 3.70 -10.66 14.90
CA GLN A 187 3.90 -11.93 14.21
C GLN A 187 2.93 -12.11 13.04
N ALA A 188 1.68 -11.68 13.20
CA ALA A 188 0.70 -11.71 12.11
C ALA A 188 1.13 -10.82 10.94
N ALA A 189 1.62 -9.60 11.19
CA ALA A 189 2.13 -8.72 10.14
C ALA A 189 3.38 -9.29 9.45
N GLU A 190 4.31 -9.85 10.22
CA GLU A 190 5.53 -10.49 9.73
C GLU A 190 5.22 -11.69 8.82
N GLN A 191 4.37 -12.60 9.29
CA GLN A 191 3.92 -13.76 8.52
C GLN A 191 3.16 -13.34 7.26
N PHE A 192 2.34 -12.28 7.37
CA PHE A 192 1.62 -11.74 6.22
C PHE A 192 2.60 -11.28 5.13
N LEU A 193 3.59 -10.46 5.47
CA LEU A 193 4.62 -10.00 4.52
C LEU A 193 5.45 -11.17 3.97
N ALA A 194 5.89 -12.11 4.82
CA ALA A 194 6.62 -13.29 4.39
C ALA A 194 5.81 -14.13 3.38
N GLY A 195 4.49 -14.22 3.55
CA GLY A 195 3.58 -14.85 2.59
C GLY A 195 3.64 -14.25 1.19
N PHE A 196 3.76 -12.92 1.07
CA PHE A 196 3.95 -12.25 -0.21
C PHE A 196 5.30 -12.59 -0.84
N PHE A 197 6.40 -12.51 -0.09
CA PHE A 197 7.73 -12.83 -0.64
C PHE A 197 7.86 -14.31 -1.03
N ASN A 198 7.20 -15.20 -0.30
CA ASN A 198 7.09 -16.62 -0.69
C ASN A 198 6.35 -16.82 -2.02
N ILE A 199 5.41 -15.93 -2.38
CA ILE A 199 4.79 -15.92 -3.71
C ILE A 199 5.79 -15.41 -4.74
N LEU A 200 6.48 -14.30 -4.46
CA LEU A 200 7.46 -13.73 -5.39
C LEU A 200 8.68 -14.63 -5.63
N LYS A 201 9.11 -15.44 -4.67
CA LYS A 201 10.26 -16.36 -4.85
C LYS A 201 9.92 -17.61 -5.65
N ASN A 202 8.64 -17.93 -5.81
CA ASN A 202 8.18 -19.15 -6.47
C ASN A 202 7.55 -18.82 -7.82
N ASP A 203 8.23 -19.17 -8.92
CA ASP A 203 7.79 -18.83 -10.28
C ASP A 203 6.36 -19.31 -10.58
N ALA A 204 6.01 -20.54 -10.19
CA ALA A 204 4.68 -21.08 -10.44
C ALA A 204 3.59 -20.32 -9.67
N ARG A 205 3.87 -19.90 -8.43
CA ARG A 205 2.94 -19.09 -7.62
C ARG A 205 2.83 -17.68 -8.15
N PHE A 206 3.95 -17.04 -8.50
CA PHE A 206 3.97 -15.72 -9.11
C PHE A 206 3.19 -15.70 -10.42
N GLU A 207 3.44 -16.67 -11.30
CA GLU A 207 2.73 -16.84 -12.56
C GLU A 207 1.21 -16.98 -12.35
N LYS A 208 0.80 -17.83 -11.40
CA LYS A 208 -0.61 -18.12 -11.12
C LYS A 208 -1.35 -16.94 -10.46
N GLN A 209 -0.70 -16.23 -9.54
CA GLN A 209 -1.36 -15.25 -8.68
C GLN A 209 -1.21 -13.81 -9.15
N VAL A 210 -0.18 -13.51 -9.94
CA VAL A 210 0.10 -12.16 -10.45
C VAL A 210 -0.10 -12.13 -11.96
N VAL A 211 0.75 -12.83 -12.72
CA VAL A 211 0.81 -12.70 -14.19
C VAL A 211 -0.51 -13.11 -14.83
N LYS A 212 -1.03 -14.32 -14.53
CA LYS A 212 -2.29 -14.82 -15.10
C LYS A 212 -3.53 -14.13 -14.55
N ARG A 213 -3.38 -13.34 -13.48
CA ARG A 213 -4.47 -12.53 -12.89
C ARG A 213 -4.48 -11.10 -13.42
N ALA A 214 -3.42 -10.68 -14.11
CA ALA A 214 -3.33 -9.36 -14.70
C ALA A 214 -4.47 -9.14 -15.70
N ARG A 215 -5.12 -7.99 -15.58
CA ARG A 215 -6.33 -7.67 -16.35
C ARG A 215 -5.95 -7.19 -17.76
N PRO A 216 -6.72 -7.57 -18.79
CA PRO A 216 -6.53 -7.00 -20.12
C PRO A 216 -6.86 -5.50 -20.09
N ASN A 217 -6.37 -4.80 -21.11
CA ASN A 217 -6.70 -3.41 -21.41
C ASN A 217 -8.21 -3.23 -21.64
#